data_AF-A0A497MVS2-F1
#
_entry.id   AF-A0A497MVS2-F1
#
_cell.length_a   1.000
_cell.length_b   1.000
_cell.length_c   1.000
_cell.angle_alpha   90.00
_cell.angle_beta   90.00
_cell.angle_gamma   90.00
#
_symmetry.space_group_name_H-M   'P 1'
#
loop_
_entity.id
_entity.type
_entity.pdbx_description
1 polymer ?
#
loop_
_entity_poly.entity_id
_entity_poly.type
_entity_poly.pdbx_seq_one_letter_code
_entity_poly.pdbx_strand_id
1 'polypeptide(L)'
;MRGENVRLDELVSKVRDFHGHFGPFAALGLRLSLYAMEKLKAQRGDERLKAKVTLTTLKTPYTCILDGVQIATGCTIGNGRLRFEEGEKVSLELNLEGVGAVKVEVPRETLEWMRETLKRGVPLEEAARQLLAKPEKEVFV
;
A
#
# COMPACT_ATOMS: atom_id res chain seq x y z
N MET A 1 -14.78 14.89 3.16
CA MET A 1 -14.59 15.30 1.75
C MET A 1 -13.40 16.25 1.51
N ARG A 2 -13.37 17.54 1.90
CA ARG A 2 -12.15 18.38 1.69
C ARG A 2 -10.92 17.93 2.52
N GLY A 3 -11.11 17.50 3.76
CA GLY A 3 -10.00 17.09 4.64
C GLY A 3 -9.36 15.73 4.29
N GLU A 4 -10.09 14.82 3.67
CA GLU A 4 -9.57 13.51 3.24
C GLU A 4 -8.65 13.64 2.02
N ASN A 5 -9.00 14.52 1.07
CA ASN A 5 -8.16 14.78 -0.10
C ASN A 5 -6.83 15.44 0.27
N VAL A 6 -6.83 16.39 1.22
CA VAL A 6 -5.60 17.02 1.72
C VAL A 6 -4.68 15.98 2.37
N ARG A 7 -5.24 15.04 3.15
CA ARG A 7 -4.47 13.98 3.79
C ARG A 7 -3.88 12.98 2.79
N LEU A 8 -4.59 12.65 1.72
CA LEU A 8 -4.09 11.75 0.68
C LEU A 8 -2.95 12.41 -0.11
N ASP A 9 -3.10 13.68 -0.51
CA ASP A 9 -2.06 14.41 -1.25
C ASP A 9 -0.76 14.55 -0.44
N GLU A 10 -0.87 14.80 0.88
CA GLU A 10 0.28 14.79 1.77
C GLU A 10 0.99 13.44 1.81
N LEU A 11 0.24 12.33 1.87
CA LEU A 11 0.82 10.99 1.87
C LEU A 11 1.46 10.66 0.53
N VAL A 12 0.83 11.03 -0.59
CA VAL A 12 1.42 10.91 -1.94
C VAL A 12 2.75 11.65 -2.02
N SER A 13 2.80 12.89 -1.51
CA SER A 13 4.03 13.67 -1.46
C SER A 13 5.11 13.00 -0.62
N LYS A 14 4.75 12.44 0.55
CA LYS A 14 5.68 11.70 1.42
C LYS A 14 6.20 10.42 0.77
N VAL A 15 5.34 9.69 0.05
CA VAL A 15 5.78 8.51 -0.72
C VAL A 15 6.73 8.94 -1.82
N ARG A 16 6.43 10.00 -2.57
CA ARG A 16 7.31 10.51 -3.64
C ARG A 16 8.69 10.88 -3.09
N ASP A 17 8.73 11.62 -1.99
CA ASP A 17 9.97 12.07 -1.35
C ASP A 17 10.80 10.88 -0.85
N PHE A 18 10.17 9.95 -0.15
CA PHE A 18 10.85 8.77 0.41
C PHE A 18 11.31 7.76 -0.66
N HIS A 19 10.47 7.50 -1.67
CA HIS A 19 10.72 6.50 -2.71
C HIS A 19 11.53 7.04 -3.90
N GLY A 20 11.59 8.37 -4.06
CA GLY A 20 12.22 9.06 -5.20
C GLY A 20 11.30 9.29 -6.39
N HIS A 21 10.12 8.66 -6.45
CA HIS A 21 9.05 8.95 -7.41
C HIS A 21 7.71 8.38 -6.90
N PHE A 22 6.59 8.72 -7.56
CA PHE A 22 5.28 8.15 -7.23
C PHE A 22 4.78 7.21 -8.33
N GLY A 23 5.08 5.92 -8.20
CA GLY A 23 4.66 4.86 -9.13
C GLY A 23 3.50 4.00 -8.60
N PRO A 24 2.87 3.18 -9.48
CA PRO A 24 1.66 2.45 -9.13
C PRO A 24 1.87 1.40 -8.03
N PHE A 25 3.05 0.80 -7.90
CA PHE A 25 3.34 -0.17 -6.83
C PHE A 25 3.46 0.49 -5.46
N ALA A 26 4.12 1.65 -5.35
CA ALA A 26 4.14 2.42 -4.12
C ALA A 26 2.73 2.95 -3.76
N ALA A 27 1.97 3.39 -4.78
CA ALA A 27 0.57 3.79 -4.62
C ALA A 27 -0.31 2.62 -4.14
N LEU A 28 -0.08 1.39 -4.62
CA LEU A 28 -0.78 0.19 -4.16
C LEU A 28 -0.53 -0.03 -2.67
N GLY A 29 0.72 0.05 -2.20
CA GLY A 29 1.05 -0.08 -0.78
C GLY A 29 0.39 0.98 0.09
N LEU A 30 0.38 2.24 -0.37
CA LEU A 30 -0.32 3.34 0.30
C LEU A 30 -1.82 3.05 0.41
N ARG A 31 -2.46 2.71 -0.71
CA ARG A 31 -3.90 2.48 -0.78
C ARG A 31 -4.34 1.27 0.04
N LEU A 32 -3.62 0.16 -0.07
CA LEU A 32 -3.85 -1.08 0.68
C LEU A 32 -3.80 -0.82 2.19
N SER A 33 -2.83 -0.02 2.62
CA SER A 33 -2.66 0.34 4.03
C SER A 33 -3.77 1.24 4.54
N LEU A 34 -4.17 2.25 3.78
CA LEU A 34 -5.26 3.15 4.18
C LEU A 34 -6.57 2.37 4.36
N TYR A 35 -6.88 1.47 3.43
CA TYR A 35 -8.06 0.60 3.52
C TYR A 35 -8.00 -0.32 4.74
N ALA A 36 -6.88 -1.02 4.97
CA ALA A 36 -6.72 -1.92 6.12
C ALA A 36 -6.78 -1.16 7.46
N MET A 37 -6.16 0.04 7.53
CA MET A 37 -6.18 0.89 8.72
C MET A 37 -7.57 1.40 9.05
N GLU A 38 -8.36 1.77 8.04
CA GLU A 38 -9.76 2.19 8.24
C GLU A 38 -10.59 1.07 8.87
N LYS A 39 -10.49 -0.15 8.34
CA LYS A 39 -11.20 -1.32 8.89
C LYS A 39 -10.77 -1.65 10.32
N LEU A 40 -9.47 -1.55 10.61
CA LEU A 40 -8.91 -1.83 11.93
C LEU A 40 -9.09 -0.65 12.91
N LYS A 41 -9.58 0.50 12.43
CA LYS A 41 -9.61 1.78 13.17
C LYS A 41 -8.24 2.17 13.74
N ALA A 42 -7.17 1.81 13.01
CA ALA A 42 -5.80 2.05 13.41
C ALA A 42 -5.35 3.47 13.04
N GLN A 43 -4.46 4.03 13.84
CA GLN A 43 -3.83 5.33 13.56
C GLN A 43 -2.39 5.15 13.11
N ARG A 44 -1.94 6.02 12.20
CA ARG A 44 -0.57 6.00 11.71
C ARG A 44 0.38 6.25 12.87
N GLY A 45 1.37 5.38 13.05
CA GLY A 45 2.41 5.52 14.05
C GLY A 45 2.12 4.86 15.40
N ASP A 46 0.93 4.30 15.64
CA ASP A 46 0.63 3.55 16.89
C ASP A 46 1.68 2.44 17.10
N GLU A 47 2.39 2.47 18.23
CA GLU A 47 3.49 1.55 18.56
C GLU A 47 3.04 0.09 18.65
N ARG A 48 1.75 -0.14 18.91
CA ARG A 48 1.14 -1.47 18.97
C ARG A 48 0.77 -2.02 17.59
N LEU A 49 0.81 -1.19 16.55
CA LEU A 49 0.49 -1.60 15.19
C LEU A 49 1.67 -2.35 14.55
N LYS A 50 1.42 -3.55 14.06
CA LYS A 50 2.38 -4.37 13.31
C LYS A 50 1.82 -4.64 11.92
N ALA A 51 2.71 -4.64 10.92
CA ALA A 51 2.41 -4.91 9.53
C ALA A 51 3.19 -6.13 9.04
N LYS A 52 2.49 -7.03 8.33
CA LYS A 52 3.09 -8.12 7.58
C LYS A 52 2.67 -8.02 6.11
N VAL A 53 3.64 -7.93 5.21
CA VAL A 53 3.38 -7.86 3.77
C VAL A 53 3.85 -9.15 3.09
N THR A 54 2.97 -9.82 2.36
CA THR A 54 3.35 -10.91 1.46
C THR A 54 3.41 -10.38 0.04
N LEU A 55 4.48 -10.66 -0.69
CA LEU A 55 4.68 -10.27 -2.08
C LEU A 55 4.87 -11.50 -2.97
N THR A 56 4.44 -11.42 -4.23
CA THR A 56 4.68 -12.50 -5.20
C THR A 56 6.14 -12.63 -5.62
N THR A 57 6.95 -11.60 -5.39
CA THR A 57 8.40 -11.64 -5.58
C THR A 57 9.06 -10.51 -4.79
N LEU A 58 10.26 -10.75 -4.24
CA LEU A 58 11.06 -9.75 -3.52
C LEU A 58 11.98 -8.97 -4.47
N LYS A 59 11.44 -8.50 -5.58
CA LYS A 59 12.15 -7.71 -6.60
C LYS A 59 11.34 -6.49 -7.00
N THR A 60 12.01 -5.45 -7.50
CA THR A 60 11.31 -4.31 -8.10
C THR A 60 10.52 -4.77 -9.34
N PRO A 61 9.34 -4.17 -9.58
CA PRO A 61 8.72 -3.08 -8.82
C PRO A 61 7.86 -3.54 -7.62
N TYR A 62 7.79 -4.83 -7.28
CA TYR A 62 6.93 -5.34 -6.20
C TYR A 62 7.32 -4.82 -4.82
N THR A 63 8.61 -4.76 -4.54
CA THR A 63 9.12 -4.26 -3.25
C THR A 63 8.79 -2.77 -3.02
N CYS A 64 8.47 -1.99 -4.06
CA CYS A 64 8.00 -0.61 -3.90
C CYS A 64 6.69 -0.51 -3.09
N ILE A 65 5.90 -1.60 -3.01
CA ILE A 65 4.71 -1.68 -2.15
C ILE A 65 5.08 -1.44 -0.68
N LEU A 66 6.24 -1.92 -0.24
CA LEU A 66 6.71 -1.78 1.14
C LEU A 66 6.83 -0.31 1.53
N ASP A 67 7.30 0.55 0.63
CA ASP A 67 7.48 1.98 0.91
C ASP A 67 6.14 2.70 1.11
N GLY A 68 5.14 2.36 0.29
CA GLY A 68 3.77 2.81 0.49
C GLY A 68 3.20 2.40 1.85
N VAL A 69 3.46 1.15 2.27
CA VAL A 69 3.05 0.62 3.58
C VAL A 69 3.75 1.36 4.72
N GLN A 70 5.06 1.59 4.63
CA GLN A 70 5.83 2.31 5.65
C GLN A 70 5.31 3.73 5.84
N ILE A 71 5.06 4.45 4.74
CA ILE A 71 4.58 5.83 4.79
C ILE A 71 3.15 5.90 5.33
N ALA A 72 2.26 5.00 4.93
CA ALA A 72 0.86 5.01 5.36
C ALA A 72 0.70 4.62 6.84
N THR A 73 1.38 3.56 7.28
CA THR A 73 1.18 2.96 8.61
C THR A 73 2.12 3.50 9.68
N GLY A 74 3.33 3.92 9.30
CA GLY A 74 4.42 4.18 10.24
C GLY A 74 5.13 2.91 10.76
N CYS A 75 4.67 1.72 10.38
CA CYS A 75 5.39 0.47 10.61
C CYS A 75 6.55 0.41 9.62
N THR A 76 7.79 0.47 10.10
CA THR A 76 8.98 0.45 9.25
C THR A 76 9.82 -0.78 9.51
N ILE A 77 10.70 -1.11 8.56
CA ILE A 77 11.71 -2.16 8.76
C ILE A 77 12.61 -1.78 9.95
N GLY A 78 13.06 -0.52 9.98
CA GLY A 78 13.97 -0.03 11.02
C GLY A 78 13.40 0.01 12.42
N ASN A 79 12.09 0.25 12.59
CA ASN A 79 11.43 0.17 13.90
C ASN A 79 10.89 -1.23 14.24
N GLY A 80 11.18 -2.24 13.39
CA GLY A 80 10.85 -3.64 13.64
C GLY A 80 9.35 -3.99 13.54
N ARG A 81 8.49 -3.04 13.15
CA ARG A 81 7.04 -3.25 13.07
C ARG A 81 6.56 -3.69 11.68
N LEU A 82 7.40 -3.60 10.64
CA LEU A 82 7.11 -4.15 9.32
C LEU A 82 7.93 -5.41 9.07
N ARG A 83 7.22 -6.52 8.80
CA ARG A 83 7.80 -7.77 8.27
C ARG A 83 7.31 -7.99 6.85
N PHE A 84 8.10 -8.67 6.04
CA PHE A 84 7.68 -9.04 4.69
C PHE A 84 8.25 -10.40 4.28
N GLU A 85 7.54 -11.08 3.40
CA GLU A 85 7.90 -12.40 2.89
C GLU A 85 7.47 -12.59 1.43
N GLU A 86 8.08 -13.56 0.75
CA GLU A 86 7.61 -14.03 -0.55
C GLU A 86 6.48 -15.04 -0.39
N GLY A 87 5.47 -14.99 -1.24
CA GLY A 87 4.34 -15.92 -1.23
C GLY A 87 3.52 -15.88 -2.52
N GLU A 88 2.39 -16.59 -2.56
CA GLU A 88 1.62 -16.76 -3.80
C GLU A 88 0.81 -15.52 -4.21
N LYS A 89 0.50 -14.64 -3.26
CA LYS A 89 -0.35 -13.46 -3.46
C LYS A 89 0.25 -12.22 -2.81
N VAL A 90 -0.11 -11.06 -3.36
CA VAL A 90 0.17 -9.79 -2.69
C VAL A 90 -0.89 -9.56 -1.62
N SER A 91 -0.47 -9.38 -0.36
CA SER A 91 -1.38 -9.08 0.75
C SER A 91 -0.71 -8.24 1.84
N LEU A 92 -1.53 -7.55 2.62
CA LEU A 92 -1.14 -6.84 3.84
C LEU A 92 -2.00 -7.34 4.99
N GLU A 93 -1.34 -7.76 6.07
CA GLU A 93 -1.96 -7.99 7.36
C GLU A 93 -1.52 -6.89 8.34
N LEU A 94 -2.49 -6.22 8.93
CA LEU A 94 -2.29 -5.29 10.04
C LEU A 94 -2.82 -5.93 11.32
N ASN A 95 -2.00 -5.93 12.37
CA ASN A 95 -2.37 -6.36 13.71
C ASN A 95 -2.19 -5.19 14.67
N LEU A 96 -3.25 -4.84 15.40
CA LEU A 96 -3.21 -3.82 16.44
C LEU A 96 -3.44 -4.51 17.79
N GLU A 97 -2.41 -4.49 18.64
CA GLU A 97 -2.43 -5.19 19.93
C GLU A 97 -3.59 -4.72 20.82
N GLY A 98 -4.37 -5.70 21.30
CA GLY A 98 -5.57 -5.47 22.10
C GLY A 98 -6.83 -5.05 21.31
N VAL A 99 -6.74 -4.94 19.97
CA VAL A 99 -7.89 -4.60 19.11
C VAL A 99 -8.23 -5.73 18.14
N GLY A 100 -7.25 -6.24 17.39
CA GLY A 100 -7.48 -7.31 16.43
C GLY A 100 -6.55 -7.25 15.22
N ALA A 101 -6.92 -7.99 14.17
CA ALA A 101 -6.17 -8.02 12.92
C ALA A 101 -7.10 -7.87 11.72
N VAL A 102 -6.59 -7.23 10.66
CA VAL A 102 -7.22 -7.14 9.35
C VAL A 102 -6.21 -7.60 8.31
N LYS A 103 -6.59 -8.56 7.49
CA LYS A 103 -5.83 -8.98 6.30
C LYS A 103 -6.59 -8.55 5.05
N VAL A 104 -5.86 -8.00 4.09
CA VAL A 104 -6.39 -7.56 2.80
C VAL A 104 -5.54 -8.15 1.69
N GLU A 105 -6.17 -8.81 0.72
CA GLU A 105 -5.49 -9.37 -0.44
C GLU A 105 -5.70 -8.49 -1.67
N VAL A 106 -4.69 -8.41 -2.53
CA VAL A 106 -4.80 -7.71 -3.81
C VAL A 106 -5.23 -8.72 -4.88
N PRO A 107 -6.36 -8.52 -5.59
CA PRO A 107 -6.80 -9.37 -6.67
C PRO A 107 -5.73 -9.48 -7.75
N ARG A 108 -5.63 -10.65 -8.37
CA ARG A 108 -4.69 -10.89 -9.46
C ARG A 108 -4.96 -9.93 -10.63
N GLU A 109 -6.22 -9.63 -10.87
CA GLU A 109 -6.73 -8.73 -11.90
C GLU A 109 -6.18 -7.30 -11.72
N THR A 110 -6.02 -6.84 -10.47
CA THR A 110 -5.41 -5.54 -10.18
C THR A 110 -3.94 -5.52 -10.58
N LEU A 111 -3.19 -6.58 -10.23
CA LEU A 111 -1.77 -6.69 -10.58
C LEU A 111 -1.57 -6.82 -12.11
N GLU A 112 -2.45 -7.57 -12.79
CA GLU A 112 -2.45 -7.70 -14.24
C GLU A 112 -2.77 -6.36 -14.91
N TRP A 113 -3.80 -5.66 -14.44
CA TRP A 113 -4.13 -4.32 -14.93
C TRP A 113 -2.96 -3.35 -14.79
N MET A 114 -2.27 -3.34 -13.65
CA MET A 114 -1.08 -2.49 -13.45
C MET A 114 0.03 -2.82 -14.46
N ARG A 115 0.33 -4.11 -14.65
CA ARG A 115 1.35 -4.57 -15.61
C ARG A 115 1.00 -4.16 -17.04
N GLU A 116 -0.24 -4.38 -17.46
CA GLU A 116 -0.71 -4.04 -18.81
C GLU A 116 -0.79 -2.53 -19.04
N THR A 117 -1.07 -1.75 -18.00
CA THR A 117 -1.06 -0.28 -18.05
C THR A 117 0.36 0.23 -18.29
N LEU A 118 1.35 -0.32 -17.58
CA LEU A 118 2.75 0.05 -17.76
C LEU A 118 3.31 -0.42 -19.12
N LYS A 119 2.95 -1.62 -19.58
CA LYS A 119 3.35 -2.11 -20.92
C LYS A 119 2.84 -1.22 -22.05
N ARG A 120 1.68 -0.58 -21.88
CA ARG A 120 1.13 0.40 -22.83
C ARG A 120 1.86 1.74 -22.82
N GLY A 121 2.88 1.92 -21.98
CA GLY A 121 3.68 3.15 -21.90
C GLY A 121 3.01 4.27 -21.10
N VAL A 122 1.96 3.97 -20.32
CA VAL A 122 1.33 4.96 -19.44
C VAL A 122 2.37 5.43 -18.40
N PRO A 123 2.55 6.76 -18.23
CA PRO A 123 3.49 7.31 -17.25
C PRO A 123 3.22 6.79 -15.83
N LEU A 124 4.28 6.60 -15.04
CA LEU A 124 4.18 6.02 -13.68
C LEU A 124 3.21 6.78 -12.78
N GLU A 125 3.29 8.11 -12.76
CA GLU A 125 2.40 8.93 -11.94
C GLU A 125 0.94 8.85 -12.39
N GLU A 126 0.72 8.74 -13.71
CA GLU A 126 -0.63 8.59 -14.25
C GLU A 126 -1.23 7.23 -13.88
N ALA A 127 -0.46 6.15 -14.05
CA ALA A 127 -0.87 4.80 -13.62
C ALA A 127 -1.16 4.76 -12.11
N ALA A 128 -0.36 5.45 -11.30
CA ALA A 128 -0.59 5.56 -9.85
C ALA A 128 -1.90 6.29 -9.53
N ARG A 129 -2.19 7.42 -10.20
CA ARG A 129 -3.45 8.17 -10.01
C ARG A 129 -4.67 7.37 -10.46
N GLN A 130 -4.59 6.68 -11.59
CA GLN A 130 -5.64 5.78 -12.05
C GLN A 130 -5.89 4.66 -11.03
N LEU A 131 -4.81 4.07 -10.47
CA LEU A 131 -4.93 3.08 -9.41
C LEU A 131 -5.63 3.66 -8.18
N LEU A 132 -5.27 4.85 -7.71
CA LEU A 132 -5.91 5.47 -6.53
C LEU A 132 -7.39 5.79 -6.76
N ALA A 133 -7.79 6.09 -8.00
CA ALA A 133 -9.17 6.46 -8.35
C ALA A 133 -10.13 5.28 -8.51
N LYS A 134 -9.64 4.03 -8.66
CA LYS A 134 -10.50 2.84 -8.78
C LYS A 134 -11.41 2.64 -7.55
N PRO A 135 -12.60 2.03 -7.66
CA PRO A 135 -13.38 1.60 -6.50
C PRO A 135 -12.66 0.57 -5.64
N GLU A 136 -12.82 0.61 -4.31
CA GLU A 136 -12.11 -0.32 -3.38
C GLU A 136 -12.39 -1.80 -3.68
N LYS A 137 -13.62 -2.13 -4.02
CA LYS A 137 -14.06 -3.49 -4.35
C LYS A 137 -13.38 -4.06 -5.60
N GLU A 138 -12.78 -3.21 -6.43
CA GLU A 138 -12.01 -3.64 -7.60
C GLU A 138 -10.53 -3.87 -7.27
N VAL A 139 -10.04 -3.33 -6.14
CA VAL A 139 -8.62 -3.31 -5.78
C VAL A 139 -8.29 -4.23 -4.62
N PHE A 140 -9.27 -4.60 -3.80
CA PHE A 140 -9.07 -5.38 -2.58
C PHE A 140 -10.15 -6.47 -2.42
N VAL A 141 -9.73 -7.62 -1.88
CA VAL A 141 -10.61 -8.70 -1.40
C VAL A 141 -10.31 -9.02 0.06
#